data_AF-A0A532TQM4-F1
#
_entry.id   AF-A0A532TQM4-F1
#
_cell.length_a   1.000
_cell.length_b   1.000
_cell.length_c   1.000
_cell.angle_alpha   90.00
_cell.angle_beta   90.00
_cell.angle_gamma   90.00
#
_symmetry.space_group_name_H-M   'P 1'
#
loop_
_entity.id
_entity.type
_entity.pdbx_description
1 polymer ?
#
loop_
_entity_poly.entity_id
_entity_poly.type
_entity_poly.pdbx_seq_one_letter_code
_entity_poly.pdbx_strand_id
1 'polypeptide(L)'
;MELTSIGIFDPSKEEGGGWDILKRADKDDCCYQKLILKDNKLKGAILFGDNKAMSFVYKKMEQDVTRQELMEILELYLYKCSNCGAEYDETKMEVLFKDLPEEWKCPNCKHSKEGFNKN
;
A
#
# COMPACT_ATOMS: atom_id res chain seq x y z
N MET A 1 17.87 -22.50 8.49
CA MET A 1 17.42 -21.30 7.78
C MET A 1 18.28 -20.16 8.30
N GLU A 2 19.31 -19.75 7.54
CA GLU A 2 20.19 -18.67 7.96
C GLU A 2 19.52 -17.33 7.62
N LEU A 3 19.24 -16.54 8.66
CA LEU A 3 18.89 -15.13 8.51
C LEU A 3 20.16 -14.39 8.04
N THR A 4 20.21 -14.03 6.77
CA THR A 4 21.39 -13.39 6.17
C THR A 4 21.52 -11.91 6.52
N SER A 5 20.44 -11.26 6.97
CA SER A 5 20.43 -9.84 7.33
C SER A 5 19.28 -9.50 8.31
N ILE A 6 19.59 -8.85 9.43
CA ILE A 6 18.61 -8.14 10.28
C ILE A 6 19.09 -6.70 10.42
N GLY A 7 18.22 -5.74 10.12
CA GLY A 7 18.48 -4.32 10.32
C GLY A 7 17.17 -3.55 10.46
N ILE A 8 17.15 -2.56 11.36
CA ILE A 8 16.04 -1.61 11.48
C ILE A 8 16.48 -0.34 10.76
N PHE A 9 16.05 -0.19 9.52
CA PHE A 9 16.16 1.06 8.78
C PHE A 9 14.77 1.67 8.67
N ASP A 10 14.57 2.81 9.31
CA ASP A 10 13.33 3.59 9.24
C ASP A 10 13.60 4.88 8.45
N PRO A 11 13.36 4.87 7.12
CA PRO A 11 13.62 6.01 6.26
C PRO A 11 12.81 7.26 6.65
N SER A 12 11.71 7.09 7.39
CA SER A 12 10.89 8.21 7.86
C SER A 12 11.55 9.06 8.95
N LYS A 13 12.59 8.53 9.60
CA LYS A 13 13.36 9.22 10.64
C LYS A 13 14.54 10.02 10.11
N GLU A 14 14.83 9.96 8.81
CA GLU A 14 15.74 10.91 8.16
C GLU A 14 15.00 12.23 7.93
N GLU A 15 15.39 13.30 8.65
CA GLU A 15 14.79 14.63 8.49
C GLU A 15 14.94 15.15 7.05
N GLY A 16 13.81 15.55 6.42
CA GLY A 16 13.77 16.39 5.22
C GLY A 16 13.47 15.73 3.85
N GLY A 17 13.17 14.44 3.74
CA GLY A 17 13.59 13.68 2.55
C GLY A 17 12.59 13.12 1.53
N GLY A 18 11.36 13.63 1.34
CA GLY A 18 10.53 13.22 0.18
C GLY A 18 10.29 11.71 0.04
N TRP A 19 10.15 11.01 1.16
CA TRP A 19 10.01 9.56 1.21
C TRP A 19 8.54 9.12 1.18
N ASP A 20 8.23 8.14 0.34
CA ASP A 20 6.93 7.48 0.26
C ASP A 20 7.09 5.98 0.54
N ILE A 21 6.30 5.44 1.45
CA ILE A 21 6.32 4.01 1.79
C ILE A 21 4.93 3.44 1.49
N LEU A 22 4.86 2.48 0.57
CA LEU A 22 3.64 1.74 0.28
C LEU A 22 3.80 0.32 0.84
N LYS A 23 2.75 -0.16 1.52
CA LYS A 23 2.71 -1.52 2.06
C LYS A 23 1.38 -2.19 1.70
N ARG A 24 1.46 -3.47 1.34
CA ARG A 24 0.32 -4.39 1.27
C ARG A 24 0.65 -5.61 2.12
N ALA A 25 -0.28 -5.99 2.98
CA ALA A 25 -0.20 -7.23 3.74
C ALA A 25 -1.53 -7.96 3.60
N ASP A 26 -1.50 -9.15 3.02
CA ASP A 26 -2.63 -10.05 2.92
C ASP A 26 -2.29 -11.30 3.74
N LYS A 27 -2.98 -11.45 4.88
CA LYS A 27 -2.69 -12.52 5.84
C LYS A 27 -3.21 -13.88 5.36
N ASP A 28 -4.26 -13.87 4.55
CA ASP A 28 -4.90 -15.08 4.07
C ASP A 28 -4.08 -15.72 2.94
N ASP A 29 -3.51 -14.87 2.07
CA ASP A 29 -2.64 -15.31 0.97
C ASP A 29 -1.14 -15.33 1.32
N CYS A 30 -0.78 -15.11 2.60
CA CYS A 30 0.61 -15.02 3.07
C CYS A 30 1.48 -14.05 2.24
N CYS A 31 0.87 -12.97 1.76
CA CYS A 31 1.50 -11.99 0.90
C CYS A 31 1.91 -10.75 1.71
N TYR A 32 3.17 -10.35 1.61
CA TYR A 32 3.68 -9.12 2.19
C TYR A 32 4.52 -8.38 1.17
N GLN A 33 4.14 -7.14 0.89
CA GLN A 33 4.81 -6.29 -0.08
C GLN A 33 5.05 -4.92 0.55
N LYS A 34 6.30 -4.45 0.49
CA LYS A 34 6.68 -3.11 0.95
C LYS A 34 7.57 -2.48 -0.10
N LEU A 35 7.18 -1.31 -0.59
CA LEU A 35 7.94 -0.49 -1.53
C LEU A 35 8.34 0.81 -0.86
N ILE A 36 9.59 1.23 -1.06
CA ILE A 36 10.16 2.45 -0.49
C ILE A 36 10.59 3.34 -1.65
N LEU A 37 10.10 4.58 -1.67
CA LEU A 37 10.39 5.58 -2.68
C LEU A 37 11.03 6.81 -2.04
N LYS A 38 11.91 7.45 -2.82
CA LYS A 38 12.45 8.77 -2.55
C LYS A 38 12.50 9.54 -3.86
N ASP A 39 11.89 10.72 -3.90
CA ASP A 39 11.87 11.58 -5.08
C ASP A 39 11.38 10.83 -6.35
N ASN A 40 10.26 10.10 -6.24
CA ASN A 40 9.66 9.26 -7.30
C ASN A 40 10.53 8.10 -7.82
N LYS A 41 11.63 7.78 -7.14
CA LYS A 41 12.49 6.63 -7.47
C LYS A 41 12.34 5.53 -6.46
N LEU A 42 12.18 4.30 -6.94
CA LEU A 42 12.15 3.11 -6.09
C LEU A 42 13.54 2.90 -5.46
N LYS A 43 13.60 2.89 -4.13
CA LYS A 43 14.84 2.69 -3.35
C LYS A 43 14.91 1.33 -2.68
N GLY A 44 13.78 0.66 -2.50
CA GLY A 44 13.76 -0.67 -1.92
C GLY A 44 12.41 -1.37 -2.11
N ALA A 45 12.45 -2.69 -2.14
CA ALA A 45 11.28 -3.54 -2.20
C ALA A 45 11.49 -4.78 -1.32
N ILE A 46 10.49 -5.15 -0.53
CA ILE A 46 10.38 -6.46 0.11
C ILE A 46 9.12 -7.08 -0.46
N LEU A 47 9.25 -8.20 -1.16
CA LEU A 47 8.12 -8.92 -1.76
C LEU A 47 8.13 -10.35 -1.27
N PHE A 48 7.02 -10.77 -0.67
CA PHE A 48 6.78 -12.10 -0.13
C PHE A 48 5.39 -12.54 -0.61
N GLY A 49 5.26 -13.78 -1.11
CA GLY A 49 3.96 -14.40 -1.36
C GLY A 49 3.28 -14.16 -2.72
N ASP A 50 3.77 -13.30 -3.62
CA ASP A 50 3.27 -13.22 -5.02
C ASP A 50 4.37 -12.75 -6.00
N ASN A 51 4.47 -13.41 -7.16
CA ASN A 51 5.48 -13.17 -8.20
C ASN A 51 5.06 -12.13 -9.26
N LYS A 52 3.78 -11.71 -9.30
CA LYS A 52 3.29 -10.77 -10.32
C LYS A 52 3.98 -9.41 -10.24
N ALA A 53 4.19 -8.91 -9.02
CA ALA A 53 4.89 -7.66 -8.76
C ALA A 53 6.39 -7.70 -9.10
N MET A 54 7.02 -8.88 -9.11
CA MET A 54 8.46 -9.03 -9.37
C MET A 54 8.85 -8.54 -10.76
N SER A 55 8.06 -8.89 -11.78
CA SER A 55 8.34 -8.52 -13.17
C SER A 55 8.30 -7.01 -13.40
N PHE A 56 7.44 -6.29 -12.69
CA PHE A 56 7.39 -4.83 -12.71
C PHE A 56 8.58 -4.23 -11.97
N VAL A 57 8.88 -4.71 -10.75
CA VAL A 57 9.99 -4.18 -9.95
C VAL A 57 11.29 -4.24 -10.75
N TYR A 58 11.63 -5.38 -11.37
CA TYR A 58 12.83 -5.48 -12.21
C TYR A 58 12.86 -4.49 -13.38
N LYS A 59 11.71 -4.23 -14.01
CA LYS A 59 11.63 -3.31 -15.15
C LYS A 59 11.73 -1.83 -14.75
N LYS A 60 11.38 -1.52 -13.50
CA LYS A 60 11.15 -0.14 -13.05
C LYS A 60 12.13 0.33 -11.98
N MET A 61 13.06 -0.52 -11.53
CA MET A 61 14.14 -0.14 -10.60
C MET A 61 14.96 1.08 -11.07
N GLU A 62 15.08 1.30 -12.37
CA GLU A 62 15.86 2.40 -12.95
C GLU A 62 15.00 3.51 -13.58
N GLN A 63 13.68 3.39 -13.51
CA GLN A 63 12.73 4.35 -14.10
C GLN A 63 12.01 5.13 -13.00
N ASP A 64 11.55 6.32 -13.32
CA ASP A 64 10.65 7.05 -12.45
C ASP A 64 9.30 6.30 -12.39
N VAL A 65 8.72 6.24 -11.20
CA VAL A 65 7.44 5.56 -10.97
C VAL A 65 6.51 6.49 -10.23
N THR A 66 5.27 6.57 -10.70
CA THR A 66 4.22 7.32 -10.05
C THR A 66 3.57 6.52 -8.92
N ARG A 67 2.98 7.22 -7.94
CA ARG A 67 2.21 6.59 -6.86
C ARG A 67 1.07 5.72 -7.42
N GLN A 68 0.41 6.19 -8.48
CA GLN A 68 -0.72 5.49 -9.11
C GLN A 68 -0.29 4.14 -9.68
N GLU A 69 0.82 4.08 -10.42
CA GLU A 69 1.36 2.83 -10.97
C GLU A 69 1.64 1.82 -9.86
N LEU A 70 2.20 2.27 -8.73
CA LEU A 70 2.49 1.40 -7.59
C LEU A 70 1.24 0.86 -6.91
N MET A 71 0.21 1.70 -6.76
CA MET A 71 -1.07 1.29 -6.22
C MET A 71 -1.72 0.20 -7.08
N GLU A 72 -1.67 0.34 -8.41
CA GLU A 72 -2.22 -0.67 -9.33
C GLU A 72 -1.56 -2.05 -9.18
N ILE A 73 -0.22 -2.09 -9.07
CA ILE A 73 0.53 -3.35 -8.95
C ILE A 73 0.32 -4.00 -7.60
N LEU A 74 0.24 -3.19 -6.56
CA LEU A 74 -0.05 -3.66 -5.22
C LEU A 74 -1.54 -3.98 -5.06
N GLU A 75 -2.39 -3.73 -6.06
CA GLU A 75 -3.85 -3.86 -5.98
C GLU A 75 -4.44 -3.08 -4.78
N LEU A 76 -3.87 -1.89 -4.53
CA LEU A 76 -4.35 -0.94 -3.52
C LEU A 76 -5.24 0.11 -4.18
N TYR A 77 -6.32 0.47 -3.50
CA TYR A 77 -7.36 1.32 -4.05
C TYR A 77 -7.75 2.44 -3.10
N LEU A 78 -8.29 3.52 -3.67
CA LEU A 78 -8.91 4.60 -2.93
C LEU A 78 -10.42 4.37 -2.95
N TYR A 79 -11.07 4.32 -1.80
CA TYR A 79 -12.53 4.22 -1.75
C TYR A 79 -13.13 5.53 -1.26
N LYS A 80 -14.23 5.97 -1.85
CA LYS A 80 -14.90 7.22 -1.48
C LYS A 80 -16.34 6.96 -1.04
N CYS A 81 -16.67 7.44 0.15
CA CYS A 81 -18.02 7.41 0.67
C CYS A 81 -18.95 8.24 -0.20
N SER A 82 -19.99 7.64 -0.78
CA SER A 82 -20.97 8.33 -1.61
C SER A 82 -21.79 9.36 -0.83
N ASN A 83 -21.98 9.15 0.47
CA ASN A 83 -22.80 10.01 1.31
C ASN A 83 -22.09 11.29 1.78
N CYS A 84 -20.80 11.21 2.16
CA CYS A 84 -20.08 12.35 2.73
C CYS A 84 -18.76 12.69 2.04
N GLY A 85 -18.35 11.91 1.03
CA GLY A 85 -17.10 12.11 0.31
C GLY A 85 -15.83 11.71 1.05
N ALA A 86 -15.93 11.16 2.27
CA ALA A 86 -14.77 10.67 3.01
C ALA A 86 -14.03 9.58 2.24
N GLU A 87 -12.70 9.66 2.21
CA GLU A 87 -11.84 8.74 1.48
C GLU A 87 -11.21 7.70 2.42
N TYR A 88 -11.16 6.45 1.96
CA TYR A 88 -10.43 5.35 2.56
C TYR A 88 -9.30 4.98 1.61
N ASP A 89 -8.12 5.53 1.90
CA ASP A 89 -6.88 5.33 1.14
C ASP A 89 -6.15 4.10 1.69
N GLU A 90 -6.22 2.96 0.98
CA GLU A 90 -5.60 1.71 1.44
C GLU A 90 -4.08 1.82 1.63
N THR A 91 -3.41 2.80 1.01
CA THR A 91 -1.96 3.04 1.23
C THR A 91 -1.65 3.59 2.62
N LYS A 92 -2.64 4.17 3.30
CA LYS A 92 -2.52 4.76 4.64
C LYS A 92 -3.16 3.89 5.72
N MET A 93 -3.92 2.88 5.34
CA MET A 93 -4.67 2.03 6.25
C MET A 93 -3.91 0.73 6.53
N GLU A 94 -4.18 0.12 7.69
CA GLU A 94 -3.57 -1.17 8.04
C GLU A 94 -4.38 -2.37 7.56
N VAL A 95 -5.67 -2.16 7.28
CA VAL A 95 -6.62 -3.18 6.84
C VAL A 95 -7.09 -2.80 5.45
N LEU A 96 -7.11 -3.75 4.51
CA LEU A 96 -7.68 -3.50 3.18
C LEU A 96 -9.18 -3.29 3.30
N PHE A 97 -9.75 -2.50 2.41
CA PHE A 97 -11.17 -2.20 2.40
C PHE A 97 -12.01 -3.49 2.27
N LYS A 98 -11.56 -4.45 1.44
CA LYS A 98 -12.20 -5.76 1.31
C LYS A 98 -12.28 -6.51 2.65
N ASP A 99 -11.25 -6.39 3.49
CA ASP A 99 -11.10 -7.13 4.75
C ASP A 99 -11.73 -6.41 5.95
N LEU A 100 -12.31 -5.23 5.75
CA LEU A 100 -13.10 -4.56 6.78
C LEU A 100 -14.33 -5.42 7.17
N PRO A 101 -14.70 -5.47 8.46
CA PRO A 101 -15.91 -6.16 8.90
C PRO A 101 -17.18 -5.66 8.20
N GLU A 102 -18.21 -6.50 8.11
CA GLU A 102 -19.49 -6.14 7.47
C GLU A 102 -20.19 -4.99 8.21
N GLU A 103 -20.07 -4.96 9.53
CA GLU A 103 -20.61 -3.92 10.41
C GLU A 103 -19.81 -2.60 10.37
N TRP A 104 -18.70 -2.55 9.63
CA TRP A 104 -17.90 -1.34 9.50
C TRP A 104 -18.71 -0.21 8.84
N LYS A 105 -18.55 0.99 9.38
CA LYS A 105 -19.26 2.19 8.95
C LYS A 105 -18.29 3.32 8.71
N CYS A 106 -18.64 4.20 7.77
CA CYS A 106 -17.93 5.43 7.52
C CYS A 106 -17.67 6.17 8.85
N PRO A 107 -16.41 6.45 9.22
CA PRO A 107 -16.10 7.13 10.48
C PRO A 107 -16.78 8.49 10.59
N ASN A 108 -16.93 9.19 9.45
CA ASN A 108 -17.44 10.56 9.37
C ASN A 108 -18.97 10.62 9.44
N CYS A 109 -19.69 9.79 8.70
CA CYS A 109 -21.15 9.91 8.55
C CYS A 109 -21.94 8.66 8.95
N LYS A 110 -21.26 7.61 9.41
CA LYS A 110 -21.84 6.32 9.83
C LYS A 110 -22.60 5.55 8.74
N HIS A 111 -22.47 5.96 7.48
CA HIS A 111 -23.00 5.22 6.34
C HIS A 111 -22.32 3.85 6.21
N SER A 112 -23.03 2.85 5.70
CA SER A 112 -22.51 1.48 5.54
C SER A 112 -21.32 1.42 4.59
N LYS A 113 -20.48 0.39 4.77
CA LYS A 113 -19.35 0.03 3.89
C LYS A 113 -19.77 -0.05 2.41
N GLU A 114 -20.95 -0.58 2.14
CA GLU A 114 -21.53 -0.71 0.78
C GLU A 114 -21.72 0.65 0.07
N GLY A 115 -21.80 1.75 0.82
CA GLY A 115 -21.89 3.09 0.24
C GLY A 115 -20.57 3.65 -0.26
N PHE A 116 -19.47 2.90 -0.26
CA PHE A 116 -18.20 3.36 -0.79
C PHE A 116 -18.00 2.89 -2.23
N ASN A 117 -17.62 3.83 -3.09
CA ASN A 117 -17.22 3.53 -4.46
C ASN A 117 -15.70 3.49 -4.56
N LYS A 118 -15.17 2.54 -5.31
CA LYS A 118 -13.76 2.46 -5.65
C LYS A 118 -13.42 3.55 -6.67
N ASN A 119 -12.44 4.38 -6.35
CA ASN A 119 -11.83 5.40 -7.20
C ASN A 119 -10.53 4.89 -7.83
#